data_AF-A0AAU4EXZ6-F1
#
_entry.id   AF-A0AAU4EXZ6-F1
#
_cell.length_a   1.000
_cell.length_b   1.000
_cell.length_c   1.000
_cell.angle_alpha   90.00
_cell.angle_beta   90.00
_cell.angle_gamma   90.00
#
_symmetry.space_group_name_H-M   'P 1'
#
loop_
_entity.id
_entity.type
_entity.pdbx_description
1 polymer ?
#
loop_
_entity_poly.entity_id
_entity_poly.type
_entity_poly.pdbx_seq_one_letter_code
_entity_poly.pdbx_strand_id
1 'polypeptide(L)'
;MLDRQVTLSTGTVINLIRRRGGEPHTVLAETPTWYSDEAQRAEDERVNAELTKAGLFGPRGMHPGFVATIEAVARPQLEYYGWVDGGFQGKAVSYRLLAGSAGGEAFVLAKHEQLDVVVLESTRPGEVLDDFLGQIPKLAPGRGTPLAVPKSQLEGGGRRDDDGFALMRNDRPADGSQEADELRRILALRRMGSGSLYVAARSRTGSWHRIERPVNYIDTSEGRWLTEEIPGRGESRIAFTPADQRVLADRLRSAQARLTAA
;
A
#
# COMPACT_ATOMS: atom_id res chain seq x y z
N MET A 1 -5.21 -4.26 -23.42
CA MET A 1 -6.17 -4.09 -22.31
C MET A 1 -6.92 -5.38 -22.05
N LEU A 2 -6.93 -5.80 -20.80
CA LEU A 2 -7.75 -6.91 -20.31
C LEU A 2 -9.20 -6.41 -20.20
N ASP A 3 -10.14 -7.18 -20.71
CA ASP A 3 -11.56 -6.83 -20.85
C ASP A 3 -12.40 -7.14 -19.61
N ARG A 4 -11.82 -7.83 -18.63
CA ARG A 4 -12.46 -8.17 -17.36
C ARG A 4 -11.45 -8.34 -16.24
N GLN A 5 -11.90 -8.17 -15.01
CA GLN A 5 -11.15 -8.56 -13.83
C GLN A 5 -10.92 -10.08 -13.82
N VAL A 6 -9.73 -10.50 -13.38
CA VAL A 6 -9.35 -11.92 -13.25
C VAL A 6 -8.80 -12.20 -11.86
N THR A 7 -9.10 -13.39 -11.34
CA THR A 7 -8.57 -13.88 -10.07
C THR A 7 -7.65 -15.06 -10.34
N LEU A 8 -6.41 -14.98 -9.86
CA LEU A 8 -5.37 -16.00 -10.04
C LEU A 8 -4.67 -16.27 -8.70
N SER A 9 -4.05 -17.44 -8.57
CA SER A 9 -3.14 -17.71 -7.45
C SER A 9 -1.93 -16.77 -7.47
N THR A 10 -1.45 -16.36 -6.30
CA THR A 10 -0.26 -15.51 -6.19
C THR A 10 0.95 -16.15 -6.88
N GLY A 11 1.16 -17.45 -6.66
CA GLY A 11 2.23 -18.22 -7.31
C GLY A 11 2.19 -18.15 -8.84
N THR A 12 0.99 -18.17 -9.44
CA THR A 12 0.83 -18.01 -10.89
C THR A 12 1.27 -16.63 -11.38
N VAL A 13 0.89 -15.56 -10.68
CA VAL A 13 1.33 -14.21 -11.03
C VAL A 13 2.85 -14.06 -10.87
N ILE A 14 3.43 -14.60 -9.80
CA ILE A 14 4.89 -14.60 -9.56
C ILE A 14 5.63 -15.35 -10.68
N ASN A 15 5.18 -16.55 -11.04
CA ASN A 15 5.78 -17.34 -12.11
C ASN A 15 5.76 -16.57 -13.43
N LEU A 16 4.62 -15.95 -13.77
CA LEU A 16 4.47 -15.15 -14.99
C LEU A 16 5.40 -13.92 -15.02
N ILE A 17 5.58 -13.22 -13.89
CA ILE A 17 6.53 -12.11 -13.78
C ILE A 17 7.97 -12.59 -14.05
N ARG A 18 8.36 -13.70 -13.42
CA ARG A 18 9.70 -14.29 -13.58
C ARG A 18 9.97 -14.75 -15.02
N ARG A 19 8.99 -15.37 -15.69
CA ARG A 19 9.08 -15.75 -17.12
C ARG A 19 9.34 -14.56 -18.05
N ARG A 20 8.97 -13.34 -17.63
CA ARG A 20 9.24 -12.09 -18.36
C ARG A 20 10.56 -11.42 -17.93
N GLY A 21 11.36 -12.07 -17.09
CA GLY A 21 12.59 -11.51 -16.53
C GLY A 21 12.33 -10.30 -15.62
N GLY A 22 11.15 -10.22 -15.01
CA GLY A 22 10.84 -9.26 -13.96
C GLY A 22 11.08 -9.87 -12.58
N GLU A 23 11.28 -9.00 -11.59
CA GLU A 23 11.33 -9.39 -10.18
C GLU A 23 9.96 -9.17 -9.55
N PRO A 24 9.38 -10.15 -8.82
CA PRO A 24 8.11 -9.97 -8.14
C PRO A 24 8.14 -8.79 -7.17
N HIS A 25 7.13 -7.92 -7.25
CA HIS A 25 7.01 -6.78 -6.34
C HIS A 25 6.83 -7.24 -4.89
N THR A 26 7.29 -6.45 -3.91
CA THR A 26 7.21 -6.78 -2.47
C THR A 26 5.78 -7.04 -1.96
N VAL A 27 4.79 -6.45 -2.62
CA VAL A 27 3.36 -6.73 -2.41
C VAL A 27 3.02 -8.20 -2.66
N LEU A 28 3.60 -8.79 -3.69
CA LEU A 28 3.40 -10.18 -4.07
C LEU A 28 4.24 -11.13 -3.22
N ALA A 29 5.37 -10.64 -2.67
CA ALA A 29 6.42 -11.45 -2.08
C ALA A 29 5.90 -12.59 -1.18
N GLU A 30 6.24 -13.79 -1.65
CA GLU A 30 6.32 -15.05 -0.92
C GLU A 30 7.79 -15.41 -0.72
N THR A 31 8.05 -16.34 0.19
CA THR A 31 9.38 -16.93 0.39
C THR A 31 9.94 -17.42 -0.95
N PRO A 32 11.16 -16.99 -1.34
CA PRO A 32 11.80 -17.49 -2.55
C PRO A 32 11.88 -19.02 -2.49
N THR A 33 11.17 -19.70 -3.39
CA THR A 33 11.22 -21.16 -3.50
C THR A 33 12.12 -21.51 -4.68
N TRP A 34 13.19 -22.27 -4.41
CA TRP A 34 14.06 -22.83 -5.43
C TRP A 34 13.43 -24.13 -5.94
N TYR A 35 13.19 -24.22 -7.24
CA TYR A 35 12.64 -25.41 -7.87
C TYR A 35 13.74 -26.20 -8.59
N SER A 36 13.67 -27.53 -8.52
CA SER A 36 14.38 -28.38 -9.48
C SER A 36 13.75 -28.24 -10.87
N ASP A 37 14.45 -28.61 -11.93
CA ASP A 37 13.93 -28.53 -13.31
C ASP A 37 12.62 -29.32 -13.52
N GLU A 38 12.42 -30.39 -12.76
CA GLU A 38 11.19 -31.16 -12.76
C GLU A 38 10.06 -30.44 -12.02
N ALA A 39 10.35 -29.85 -10.86
CA ALA A 39 9.39 -29.06 -10.11
C ALA A 39 8.99 -27.77 -10.87
N GLN A 40 9.91 -27.17 -11.62
CA GLN A 40 9.64 -26.03 -12.49
C GLN A 40 8.66 -26.40 -13.62
N ARG A 41 8.85 -27.57 -14.25
CA ARG A 41 7.92 -28.07 -15.28
C ARG A 41 6.52 -28.33 -14.72
N ALA A 42 6.44 -28.99 -13.57
CA ALA A 42 5.15 -29.24 -12.90
C ALA A 42 4.43 -27.94 -12.52
N GLU A 43 5.18 -26.95 -12.02
CA GLU A 43 4.65 -25.62 -11.74
C GLU A 43 4.17 -24.91 -13.01
N ASP A 44 4.91 -25.04 -14.11
CA ASP A 44 4.53 -24.43 -15.37
C ASP A 44 3.26 -25.05 -15.97
N GLU A 45 3.07 -26.37 -15.82
CA GLU A 45 1.84 -27.07 -16.16
C GLU A 45 0.66 -26.62 -15.28
N ARG A 46 0.88 -26.45 -13.97
CA ARG A 46 -0.12 -25.93 -13.03
C ARG A 46 -0.60 -24.54 -13.42
N VAL A 47 0.34 -23.65 -13.73
CA VAL A 47 0.08 -22.28 -14.21
C VAL A 47 -0.75 -22.31 -15.50
N ASN A 48 -0.34 -23.12 -16.50
CA ASN A 48 -1.06 -23.19 -17.77
C ASN A 48 -2.49 -23.74 -17.59
N ALA A 49 -2.68 -24.72 -16.69
CA ALA A 49 -4.00 -25.26 -16.37
C ALA A 49 -4.91 -24.22 -15.71
N GLU A 50 -4.37 -23.41 -14.78
CA GLU A 50 -5.10 -22.30 -14.16
C GLU A 50 -5.50 -21.24 -15.20
N LEU A 51 -4.55 -20.82 -16.05
CA LEU A 51 -4.83 -19.85 -17.11
C LEU A 51 -5.86 -20.37 -18.12
N THR A 52 -5.84 -21.67 -18.42
CA THR A 52 -6.84 -22.30 -19.30
C THR A 52 -8.23 -22.26 -18.65
N LYS A 53 -8.34 -22.61 -17.36
CA LYS A 53 -9.60 -22.50 -16.61
C LYS A 53 -10.14 -21.08 -16.55
N ALA A 54 -9.23 -20.10 -16.43
CA ALA A 54 -9.58 -18.69 -16.48
C ALA A 54 -9.91 -18.18 -17.90
N GLY A 55 -9.74 -19.00 -18.96
CA GLY A 55 -9.94 -18.57 -20.35
C GLY A 55 -8.86 -17.62 -20.87
N LEU A 56 -7.72 -17.54 -20.18
CA LEU A 56 -6.58 -16.68 -20.51
C LEU A 56 -5.51 -17.41 -21.34
N PHE A 57 -5.64 -18.73 -21.51
CA PHE A 57 -4.74 -19.56 -22.31
C PHE A 57 -5.55 -20.56 -23.15
N GLY A 58 -5.17 -20.72 -24.42
CA GLY A 58 -5.84 -21.63 -25.35
C GLY A 58 -5.00 -21.94 -26.59
N PRO A 59 -5.60 -22.47 -27.68
CA PRO A 59 -4.88 -22.91 -28.87
C PRO A 59 -4.06 -21.81 -29.56
N ARG A 60 -4.46 -20.56 -29.40
CA ARG A 60 -3.78 -19.37 -29.96
C ARG A 60 -2.74 -18.77 -29.00
N GLY A 61 -2.44 -19.46 -27.90
CA GLY A 61 -1.58 -18.99 -26.82
C GLY A 61 -2.33 -18.18 -25.76
N MET A 62 -1.59 -17.32 -25.06
CA MET A 62 -2.10 -16.50 -23.97
C MET A 62 -2.88 -15.29 -24.50
N HIS A 63 -3.92 -14.85 -23.77
CA HIS A 63 -4.73 -13.70 -24.14
C HIS A 63 -3.85 -12.44 -24.29
N PRO A 64 -3.84 -11.75 -25.46
CA PRO A 64 -2.92 -10.64 -25.70
C PRO A 64 -3.06 -9.49 -24.69
N GLY A 65 -4.29 -9.19 -24.28
CA GLY A 65 -4.55 -8.17 -23.26
C GLY A 65 -3.95 -8.54 -21.91
N PHE A 66 -3.99 -9.82 -21.55
CA PHE A 66 -3.40 -10.31 -20.30
C PHE A 66 -1.88 -10.31 -20.34
N VAL A 67 -1.28 -10.67 -21.49
CA VAL A 67 0.17 -10.58 -21.71
C VAL A 67 0.66 -9.14 -21.48
N ALA A 68 0.01 -8.15 -22.09
CA ALA A 68 0.36 -6.74 -21.92
C ALA A 68 0.25 -6.30 -20.44
N THR A 69 -0.82 -6.70 -19.74
CA THR A 69 -0.99 -6.39 -18.32
C THR A 69 0.13 -7.02 -17.47
N ILE A 70 0.48 -8.28 -17.69
CA ILE A 70 1.57 -8.96 -16.96
C ILE A 70 2.94 -8.33 -17.25
N GLU A 71 3.19 -7.90 -18.50
CA GLU A 71 4.40 -7.16 -18.84
C GLU A 71 4.48 -5.83 -18.07
N ALA A 72 3.36 -5.12 -17.94
CA ALA A 72 3.28 -3.90 -17.14
C ALA A 72 3.51 -4.16 -15.65
N VAL A 73 2.96 -5.25 -15.10
CA VAL A 73 3.18 -5.69 -13.71
C VAL A 73 4.64 -6.07 -13.46
N ALA A 74 5.29 -6.73 -14.42
CA ALA A 74 6.67 -7.21 -14.26
C ALA A 74 7.71 -6.08 -14.24
N ARG A 75 7.44 -4.97 -14.95
CA ARG A 75 8.36 -3.83 -15.06
C ARG A 75 7.61 -2.49 -15.10
N PRO A 76 6.93 -2.10 -14.00
CA PRO A 76 6.22 -0.84 -13.95
C PRO A 76 7.19 0.35 -14.08
N GLN A 77 6.77 1.37 -14.80
CA GLN A 77 7.47 2.67 -14.90
C GLN A 77 7.03 3.60 -13.78
N LEU A 78 5.75 3.52 -13.41
CA LEU A 78 5.14 4.18 -12.25
C LEU A 78 4.34 3.11 -11.50
N GLU A 79 4.47 3.08 -10.19
CA GLU A 79 3.68 2.21 -9.33
C GLU A 79 3.25 2.91 -8.05
N TYR A 80 2.01 2.64 -7.65
CA TYR A 80 1.46 2.91 -6.34
C TYR A 80 1.26 1.59 -5.64
N TYR A 81 1.68 1.48 -4.40
CA TYR A 81 1.49 0.25 -3.65
C TYR A 81 1.23 0.53 -2.19
N GLY A 82 0.63 -0.42 -1.49
CA GLY A 82 0.40 -0.25 -0.08
C GLY A 82 -0.14 -1.48 0.61
N TRP A 83 -0.15 -1.38 1.93
CA TRP A 83 -0.77 -2.34 2.83
C TRP A 83 -2.02 -1.68 3.39
N VAL A 84 -3.14 -2.39 3.30
CA VAL A 84 -4.42 -1.91 3.80
C VAL A 84 -4.97 -2.94 4.77
N ASP A 85 -5.14 -2.50 6.02
CA ASP A 85 -5.81 -3.23 7.08
C ASP A 85 -7.15 -2.56 7.34
N GLY A 86 -8.25 -3.30 7.38
CA GLY A 86 -9.52 -2.67 7.71
C GLY A 86 -10.69 -3.62 7.87
N GLY A 87 -11.86 -3.05 8.08
CA GLY A 87 -13.13 -3.76 8.06
C GLY A 87 -13.89 -3.53 6.75
N PHE A 88 -14.20 -4.60 6.00
CA PHE A 88 -15.18 -4.55 4.91
C PHE A 88 -16.42 -5.35 5.30
N GLN A 89 -17.59 -4.71 5.29
CA GLN A 89 -18.87 -5.34 5.68
C GLN A 89 -18.81 -6.07 7.04
N GLY A 90 -18.10 -5.50 8.02
CA GLY A 90 -17.97 -6.08 9.37
C GLY A 90 -16.96 -7.23 9.50
N LYS A 91 -16.26 -7.61 8.43
CA LYS A 91 -15.15 -8.58 8.48
C LYS A 91 -13.81 -7.85 8.42
N ALA A 92 -12.86 -8.27 9.25
CA ALA A 92 -11.48 -7.81 9.13
C ALA A 92 -10.90 -8.36 7.82
N VAL A 93 -10.38 -7.47 6.97
CA VAL A 93 -9.71 -7.79 5.72
C VAL A 93 -8.38 -7.07 5.72
N SER A 94 -7.31 -7.84 5.53
CA SER A 94 -5.98 -7.34 5.21
C SER A 94 -5.66 -7.74 3.76
N TYR A 95 -5.26 -6.74 2.98
CA TYR A 95 -4.86 -6.95 1.60
C TYR A 95 -3.77 -5.98 1.22
N ARG A 96 -3.02 -6.36 0.18
CA ARG A 96 -1.93 -5.57 -0.37
C ARG A 96 -2.34 -5.08 -1.74
N LEU A 97 -2.10 -3.82 -2.01
CA LEU A 97 -2.42 -3.18 -3.28
C LEU A 97 -1.15 -2.88 -4.05
N LEU A 98 -1.21 -3.08 -5.36
CA LEU A 98 -0.24 -2.62 -6.32
C LEU A 98 -0.99 -2.14 -7.56
N ALA A 99 -0.80 -0.90 -7.96
CA ALA A 99 -1.29 -0.37 -9.22
C ALA A 99 -0.12 0.27 -9.95
N GLY A 100 -0.10 0.20 -11.27
CA GLY A 100 1.01 0.75 -12.00
C GLY A 100 0.75 0.88 -13.48
N SER A 101 1.71 1.48 -14.18
CA SER A 101 1.67 1.64 -15.63
C SER A 101 3.04 1.43 -16.26
N ALA A 102 3.05 0.85 -17.45
CA ALA A 102 4.21 0.73 -18.31
C ALA A 102 3.78 0.40 -19.75
N GLY A 103 4.54 0.85 -20.74
CA GLY A 103 4.33 0.46 -22.14
C GLY A 103 2.96 0.83 -22.72
N GLY A 104 2.29 1.85 -22.18
CA GLY A 104 0.94 2.26 -22.59
C GLY A 104 -0.20 1.43 -21.95
N GLU A 105 0.14 0.44 -21.12
CA GLU A 105 -0.81 -0.37 -20.36
C GLU A 105 -0.75 0.01 -18.88
N ALA A 106 -1.85 -0.20 -18.16
CA ALA A 106 -1.90 0.00 -16.73
C ALA A 106 -2.77 -1.04 -16.02
N PHE A 107 -2.54 -1.20 -14.72
CA PHE A 107 -3.13 -2.28 -13.95
C PHE A 107 -3.42 -1.87 -12.51
N VAL A 108 -4.36 -2.60 -11.90
CA VAL A 108 -4.60 -2.63 -10.46
C VAL A 108 -4.62 -4.08 -10.01
N LEU A 109 -3.90 -4.35 -8.94
CA LEU A 109 -3.67 -5.65 -8.37
C LEU A 109 -3.96 -5.59 -6.87
N ALA A 110 -4.84 -6.47 -6.40
CA ALA A 110 -5.10 -6.68 -4.97
C ALA A 110 -4.75 -8.12 -4.58
N LYS A 111 -3.79 -8.29 -3.66
CA LYS A 111 -3.45 -9.58 -3.07
C LYS A 111 -4.18 -9.75 -1.74
N HIS A 112 -4.98 -10.79 -1.62
CA HIS A 112 -5.61 -11.15 -0.34
C HIS A 112 -4.60 -11.90 0.53
N GLU A 113 -4.37 -11.45 1.76
CA GLU A 113 -3.28 -11.98 2.59
C GLU A 113 -3.49 -13.46 3.00
N GLN A 114 -4.73 -13.85 3.29
CA GLN A 114 -5.04 -15.20 3.81
C GLN A 114 -5.36 -16.25 2.74
N LEU A 115 -5.84 -15.83 1.57
CA LEU A 115 -6.38 -16.73 0.55
C LEU A 115 -5.36 -17.05 -0.54
N ASP A 116 -4.22 -16.39 -0.51
CA ASP A 116 -3.15 -16.49 -1.51
C ASP A 116 -3.63 -16.35 -2.96
N VAL A 117 -4.60 -15.44 -3.13
CA VAL A 117 -5.15 -15.06 -4.43
C VAL A 117 -4.85 -13.59 -4.71
N VAL A 118 -4.68 -13.34 -6.00
CA VAL A 118 -4.49 -12.02 -6.58
C VAL A 118 -5.66 -11.74 -7.52
N VAL A 119 -6.32 -10.61 -7.29
CA VAL A 119 -7.28 -10.02 -8.22
C VAL A 119 -6.52 -9.01 -9.06
N LEU A 120 -6.58 -9.17 -10.38
CA LEU A 120 -5.91 -8.32 -11.35
C LEU A 120 -6.92 -7.73 -12.33
N GLU A 121 -6.76 -6.44 -12.58
CA GLU A 121 -7.56 -5.69 -13.53
C GLU A 121 -6.67 -4.75 -14.34
N SER A 122 -7.06 -4.49 -15.58
CA SER A 122 -6.39 -3.55 -16.47
C SER A 122 -7.14 -2.22 -16.43
N THR A 123 -6.39 -1.13 -16.35
CA THR A 123 -6.93 0.25 -16.28
C THR A 123 -6.21 1.14 -17.30
N ARG A 124 -6.69 2.38 -17.46
CA ARG A 124 -6.05 3.39 -18.28
C ARG A 124 -4.88 4.02 -17.52
N PRO A 125 -3.75 4.31 -18.19
CA PRO A 125 -2.60 4.96 -17.55
C PRO A 125 -2.92 6.29 -16.84
N GLY A 126 -3.94 7.02 -17.28
CA GLY A 126 -4.39 8.26 -16.64
C GLY A 126 -5.25 8.07 -15.37
N GLU A 127 -5.79 6.87 -15.15
CA GLU A 127 -6.76 6.56 -14.09
C GLU A 127 -6.12 5.74 -12.94
N VAL A 128 -4.84 5.35 -13.05
CA VAL A 128 -4.13 4.45 -12.12
C VAL A 128 -4.24 4.88 -10.65
N LEU A 129 -4.03 6.17 -10.35
CA LEU A 129 -4.10 6.66 -8.98
C LEU A 129 -5.53 6.60 -8.43
N ASP A 130 -6.50 6.96 -9.26
CA ASP A 130 -7.91 7.00 -8.86
C ASP A 130 -8.43 5.58 -8.63
N ASP A 131 -8.07 4.63 -9.49
CA ASP A 131 -8.45 3.23 -9.34
C ASP A 131 -7.73 2.54 -8.18
N PHE A 132 -6.45 2.89 -7.93
CA PHE A 132 -5.71 2.46 -6.75
C PHE A 132 -6.39 2.91 -5.46
N LEU A 133 -6.75 4.19 -5.36
CA LEU A 133 -7.47 4.73 -4.21
C LEU A 133 -8.91 4.23 -4.13
N GLY A 134 -9.51 3.89 -5.27
CA GLY A 134 -10.83 3.27 -5.38
C GLY A 134 -10.92 1.92 -4.67
N GLN A 135 -9.80 1.20 -4.54
CA GLN A 135 -9.74 -0.04 -3.77
C GLN A 135 -9.75 0.21 -2.25
N ILE A 136 -9.39 1.41 -1.79
CA ILE A 136 -9.37 1.76 -0.37
C ILE A 136 -10.79 2.14 0.09
N PRO A 137 -11.27 1.64 1.25
CA PRO A 137 -12.59 1.99 1.77
C PRO A 137 -12.81 3.50 1.82
N LYS A 138 -13.96 3.94 1.33
CA LYS A 138 -14.38 5.34 1.37
C LYS A 138 -14.89 5.66 2.77
N LEU A 139 -14.18 6.54 3.47
CA LEU A 139 -14.57 7.06 4.78
C LEU A 139 -14.58 8.59 4.74
N ALA A 140 -15.48 9.20 5.49
CA ALA A 140 -15.49 10.65 5.66
C ALA A 140 -14.19 11.11 6.37
N PRO A 141 -13.74 12.35 6.13
CA PRO A 141 -12.65 12.94 6.91
C PRO A 141 -12.93 12.88 8.41
N GLY A 142 -11.87 12.72 9.19
CA GLY A 142 -11.91 12.81 10.65
C GLY A 142 -12.56 14.09 11.16
N ARG A 143 -13.30 14.01 12.26
CA ARG A 143 -13.91 15.18 12.89
C ARG A 143 -12.85 16.00 13.65
N GLY A 144 -12.48 17.16 13.11
CA GLY A 144 -11.60 18.11 13.80
C GLY A 144 -10.82 18.98 12.83
N THR A 145 -9.77 19.63 13.34
CA THR A 145 -8.82 20.42 12.55
C THR A 145 -7.50 19.67 12.41
N PRO A 146 -6.64 20.03 11.44
CA PRO A 146 -5.28 19.52 11.39
C PRO A 146 -4.51 19.86 12.67
N LEU A 147 -3.75 18.90 13.19
CA LEU A 147 -2.96 19.01 14.42
C LEU A 147 -1.54 18.53 14.14
N ALA A 148 -0.52 19.11 14.76
CA ALA A 148 0.85 18.63 14.65
C ALA A 148 1.62 18.84 15.93
N VAL A 149 2.05 17.76 16.58
CA VAL A 149 2.68 17.83 17.91
C VAL A 149 4.09 17.23 17.88
N PRO A 150 5.04 17.73 18.69
CA PRO A 150 6.35 17.10 18.84
C PRO A 150 6.21 15.63 19.30
N LYS A 151 7.03 14.74 18.75
CA LYS A 151 6.94 13.29 19.04
C LYS A 151 7.12 12.99 20.53
N SER A 152 7.99 13.73 21.20
CA SER A 152 8.28 13.68 22.64
C SER A 152 7.03 13.90 23.50
N GLN A 153 6.08 14.72 23.05
CA GLN A 153 4.82 14.96 23.78
C GLN A 153 3.87 13.76 23.70
N LEU A 154 4.01 12.89 22.70
CA LEU A 154 3.18 11.68 22.56
C LEU A 154 3.79 10.48 23.32
N GLU A 155 5.12 10.37 23.34
CA GLU A 155 5.84 9.29 24.03
C GLU A 155 5.84 9.44 25.56
N GLY A 156 5.72 10.66 26.09
CA GLY A 156 5.73 10.96 27.53
C GLY A 156 4.55 10.41 28.35
N GLY A 157 3.58 9.74 27.73
CA GLY A 157 2.39 9.19 28.41
C GLY A 157 2.38 7.67 28.63
N GLY A 158 3.40 6.94 28.16
CA GLY A 158 3.39 5.47 28.12
C GLY A 158 4.50 4.83 28.96
N ARG A 159 4.32 4.77 30.29
CA ARG A 159 4.90 3.76 31.21
C ARG A 159 4.36 3.97 32.63
N ARG A 160 3.24 3.33 32.94
CA ARG A 160 2.90 2.90 34.30
C ARG A 160 2.49 1.44 34.18
N ASP A 161 3.46 0.56 34.42
CA ASP A 161 3.35 -0.52 35.41
C ASP A 161 4.70 -1.26 35.53
N ASP A 162 5.03 -1.61 36.77
CA ASP A 162 6.13 -2.46 37.27
C ASP A 162 7.59 -2.02 37.03
N ASP A 163 8.16 -1.26 37.98
CA ASP A 163 8.96 -1.82 39.08
C ASP A 163 9.59 -0.69 39.90
N GLY A 164 9.60 -0.83 41.22
CA GLY A 164 10.03 0.22 42.14
C GLY A 164 11.53 0.52 42.05
N PHE A 165 11.91 1.75 41.70
CA PHE A 165 13.05 2.46 42.28
C PHE A 165 12.92 3.96 42.00
N ALA A 166 12.76 4.74 43.08
CA ALA A 166 12.73 6.19 43.05
C ALA A 166 14.10 6.74 42.67
N LEU A 167 14.20 7.38 41.50
CA LEU A 167 15.24 8.35 41.19
C LEU A 167 14.57 9.62 40.68
N MET A 168 14.72 10.70 41.45
CA MET A 168 14.30 12.04 41.09
C MET A 168 14.79 12.41 39.68
N ARG A 169 13.87 12.45 38.72
CA ARG A 169 13.97 13.35 37.57
C ARG A 169 12.90 14.39 37.74
N ASN A 170 13.31 15.66 37.70
CA ASN A 170 12.45 16.82 37.77
C ASN A 170 11.17 16.63 36.95
N ASP A 171 10.07 16.39 37.66
CA ASP A 171 8.71 16.63 37.20
C ASP A 171 8.60 18.12 36.88
N ARG A 172 8.77 18.45 35.60
CA ARG A 172 7.83 19.38 34.99
C ARG A 172 6.81 18.50 34.30
N PRO A 173 5.52 18.54 34.69
CA PRO A 173 4.48 18.10 33.79
C PRO A 173 4.73 18.89 32.50
N ALA A 174 5.05 18.21 31.40
CA ALA A 174 4.96 18.86 30.11
C ALA A 174 3.51 19.28 30.01
N ASP A 175 3.25 20.57 30.19
CA ASP A 175 1.94 21.18 30.03
C ASP A 175 1.44 20.70 28.66
N GLY A 176 0.54 19.72 28.68
CA GLY A 176 0.08 19.06 27.47
C GLY A 176 -0.63 20.13 26.67
N SER A 177 -0.06 20.51 25.52
CA SER A 177 -0.80 21.41 24.63
C SER A 177 -2.15 20.76 24.33
N GLN A 178 -3.22 21.55 24.23
CA GLN A 178 -4.56 21.04 23.88
C GLN A 178 -4.51 20.16 22.61
N GLU A 179 -3.59 20.46 21.69
CA GLU A 179 -3.33 19.66 20.49
C GLU A 179 -2.77 18.26 20.79
N ALA A 180 -1.90 18.12 21.80
CA ALA A 180 -1.35 16.83 22.23
C ALA A 180 -2.40 15.96 22.91
N ASP A 181 -3.26 16.56 23.74
CA ASP A 181 -4.37 15.85 24.36
C ASP A 181 -5.39 15.38 23.32
N GLU A 182 -5.72 16.24 22.36
CA GLU A 182 -6.61 15.89 21.25
C GLU A 182 -6.03 14.79 20.36
N LEU A 183 -4.72 14.83 20.05
CA LEU A 183 -4.09 13.77 19.28
C LEU A 183 -4.10 12.44 20.04
N ARG A 184 -3.82 12.45 21.35
CA ARG A 184 -3.93 11.25 22.19
C ARG A 184 -5.36 10.70 22.22
N ARG A 185 -6.39 11.57 22.26
CA ARG A 185 -7.80 11.18 22.14
C ARG A 185 -8.06 10.48 20.82
N ILE A 186 -7.60 11.03 19.70
CA ILE A 186 -7.78 10.44 18.36
C ILE A 186 -7.10 9.06 18.30
N LEU A 187 -5.89 8.93 18.83
CA LEU A 187 -5.17 7.65 18.92
C LEU A 187 -5.86 6.61 19.79
N ALA A 188 -6.62 7.04 20.81
CA ALA A 188 -7.41 6.17 21.67
C ALA A 188 -8.76 5.75 21.07
N LEU A 189 -9.18 6.34 19.93
CA LEU A 189 -10.40 5.94 19.25
C LEU A 189 -10.31 4.49 18.74
N ARG A 190 -11.47 3.85 18.63
CA ARG A 190 -11.55 2.52 18.03
C ARG A 190 -11.06 2.58 16.57
N ARG A 191 -9.95 1.88 16.30
CA ARG A 191 -9.39 1.72 14.96
C ARG A 191 -10.27 0.78 14.14
N MET A 192 -10.76 1.28 13.01
CA MET A 192 -11.52 0.51 12.02
C MET A 192 -10.63 0.02 10.88
N GLY A 193 -9.50 0.68 10.67
CA GLY A 193 -8.53 0.33 9.65
C GLY A 193 -7.35 1.28 9.60
N SER A 194 -6.47 1.05 8.64
CA SER A 194 -5.31 1.86 8.34
C SER A 194 -4.68 1.44 7.02
N GLY A 195 -3.79 2.26 6.51
CA GLY A 195 -2.90 1.82 5.47
C GLY A 195 -1.64 2.66 5.35
N SER A 196 -0.66 2.06 4.69
CA SER A 196 0.62 2.68 4.36
C SER A 196 0.78 2.65 2.85
N LEU A 197 0.72 3.82 2.23
CA LEU A 197 0.73 3.99 0.79
C LEU A 197 2.06 4.55 0.33
N TYR A 198 2.58 3.97 -0.75
CA TYR A 198 3.85 4.34 -1.37
C TYR A 198 3.61 4.67 -2.84
N VAL A 199 4.50 5.50 -3.38
CA VAL A 199 4.69 5.67 -4.81
C VAL A 199 6.15 5.40 -5.13
N ALA A 200 6.37 4.72 -6.24
CA ALA A 200 7.67 4.51 -6.83
C ALA A 200 7.61 4.73 -8.34
N ALA A 201 8.74 5.13 -8.90
CA ALA A 201 8.87 5.39 -10.32
C ALA A 201 10.28 5.03 -10.78
N ARG A 202 10.41 4.65 -12.04
CA ARG A 202 11.70 4.53 -12.71
C ARG A 202 12.07 5.88 -13.32
N SER A 203 13.31 6.29 -13.11
CA SER A 203 13.89 7.44 -13.81
C SER A 203 14.05 7.12 -15.30
N ARG A 204 14.32 8.14 -16.12
CA ARG A 204 14.67 7.95 -17.54
C ARG A 204 15.89 7.07 -17.76
N THR A 205 16.80 7.00 -16.78
CA THR A 205 18.00 6.15 -16.80
C THR A 205 17.71 4.71 -16.35
N GLY A 206 16.46 4.39 -15.99
CA GLY A 206 16.02 3.06 -15.57
C GLY A 206 16.14 2.79 -14.07
N SER A 207 16.74 3.71 -13.31
CA SER A 207 16.89 3.59 -11.85
C SER A 207 15.54 3.69 -11.15
N TRP A 208 15.24 2.73 -10.30
CA TRP A 208 14.00 2.68 -9.52
C TRP A 208 14.14 3.51 -8.25
N HIS A 209 13.19 4.41 -8.00
CA HIS A 209 13.12 5.25 -6.82
C HIS A 209 11.73 5.20 -6.20
N ARG A 210 11.66 5.20 -4.87
CA ARG A 210 10.41 5.28 -4.12
C ARG A 210 10.45 6.44 -3.15
N ILE A 211 9.27 6.84 -2.67
CA ILE A 211 9.20 7.76 -1.53
C ILE A 211 9.79 7.09 -0.28
N GLU A 212 10.61 7.85 0.45
CA GLU A 212 11.22 7.37 1.70
C GLU A 212 10.18 7.21 2.80
N ARG A 213 9.28 8.20 2.93
CA ARG A 213 8.21 8.21 3.92
C ARG A 213 6.86 7.88 3.27
N PRO A 214 6.16 6.82 3.69
CA PRO A 214 4.83 6.51 3.19
C PRO A 214 3.80 7.59 3.54
N VAL A 215 2.74 7.64 2.73
CA VAL A 215 1.50 8.34 3.06
C VAL A 215 0.67 7.38 3.91
N ASN A 216 0.63 7.62 5.22
CA ASN A 216 -0.11 6.77 6.16
C ASN A 216 -1.48 7.36 6.46
N TYR A 217 -2.46 6.49 6.66
CA TYR A 217 -3.76 6.89 7.19
C TYR A 217 -4.24 5.91 8.25
N ILE A 218 -5.09 6.41 9.15
CA ILE A 218 -5.85 5.61 10.09
C ILE A 218 -7.33 5.91 9.91
N ASP A 219 -8.15 4.87 10.00
CA ASP A 219 -9.59 4.96 10.00
C ASP A 219 -10.09 4.75 11.42
N THR A 220 -10.80 5.73 11.96
CA THR A 220 -11.40 5.69 13.29
C THR A 220 -12.92 5.79 13.22
N SER A 221 -13.59 5.54 14.34
CA SER A 221 -15.05 5.77 14.45
C SER A 221 -15.48 7.21 14.13
N GLU A 222 -14.56 8.17 14.12
CA GLU A 222 -14.84 9.58 13.81
C GLU A 222 -14.40 9.99 12.39
N GLY A 223 -13.92 9.05 11.58
CA GLY A 223 -13.49 9.29 10.20
C GLY A 223 -12.00 8.99 9.97
N ARG A 224 -11.54 9.34 8.78
CA ARG A 224 -10.16 9.08 8.34
C ARG A 224 -9.23 10.23 8.66
N TRP A 225 -8.06 9.89 9.19
CA TRP A 225 -6.97 10.79 9.47
C TRP A 225 -5.72 10.37 8.70
N LEU A 226 -5.16 11.30 7.94
CA LEU A 226 -3.81 11.18 7.40
C LEU A 226 -2.81 11.41 8.53
N THR A 227 -1.82 10.53 8.63
CA THR A 227 -0.75 10.58 9.64
C THR A 227 0.60 10.78 8.96
N GLU A 228 1.30 11.85 9.30
CA GLU A 228 2.59 12.20 8.69
C GLU A 228 3.60 12.54 9.77
N GLU A 229 4.84 12.06 9.60
CA GLU A 229 5.98 12.59 10.35
C GLU A 229 6.59 13.73 9.54
N ILE A 230 6.48 14.95 10.06
CA ILE A 230 7.01 16.16 9.43
C ILE A 230 8.30 16.60 10.14
N PRO A 231 9.35 17.00 9.40
CA PRO A 231 10.54 17.59 10.00
C PRO A 231 10.17 18.88 10.76
N GLY A 232 10.57 18.99 12.02
CA GLY A 232 10.46 20.21 12.81
C GLY A 232 11.80 20.88 13.05
N ARG A 233 11.78 22.08 13.65
CA ARG A 233 13.00 22.78 14.08
C ARG A 233 13.56 22.08 15.33
N GLY A 234 14.42 21.09 15.12
CA GLY A 234 15.11 20.34 16.18
C GLY A 234 14.55 18.93 16.41
N GLU A 235 13.23 18.77 16.45
CA GLU A 235 12.55 17.49 16.63
C GLU A 235 11.48 17.27 15.54
N SER A 236 11.31 16.02 15.09
CA SER A 236 10.16 15.63 14.25
C SER A 236 8.83 15.87 14.96
N ARG A 237 7.80 16.23 14.19
CA ARG A 237 6.43 16.35 14.66
C ARG A 237 5.56 15.28 14.01
N ILE A 238 4.58 14.77 14.75
CA ILE A 238 3.55 13.89 14.23
C ILE A 238 2.32 14.74 13.92
N ALA A 239 1.91 14.73 12.65
CA ALA A 239 0.78 15.50 12.14
C ALA A 239 -0.40 14.59 11.82
N PHE A 240 -1.59 15.01 12.25
CA PHE A 240 -2.87 14.37 11.99
C PHE A 240 -3.73 15.36 11.20
N THR A 241 -4.12 14.97 9.98
CA THR A 241 -4.96 15.80 9.10
C THR A 241 -6.21 15.02 8.73
N PRO A 242 -7.43 15.56 8.94
CA PRO A 242 -8.65 14.96 8.39
C PRO A 242 -8.51 14.72 6.89
N ALA A 243 -8.74 13.49 6.43
CA ALA A 243 -8.45 13.13 5.05
C ALA A 243 -9.60 12.34 4.42
N ASP A 244 -10.07 12.81 3.26
CA ASP A 244 -10.85 12.02 2.32
C ASP A 244 -9.91 11.38 1.26
N GLN A 245 -10.49 10.69 0.27
CA GLN A 245 -9.72 10.16 -0.86
C GLN A 245 -8.97 11.24 -1.64
N ARG A 246 -9.50 12.47 -1.73
CA ARG A 246 -8.86 13.57 -2.47
C ARG A 246 -7.58 14.02 -1.76
N VAL A 247 -7.59 14.13 -0.44
CA VAL A 247 -6.39 14.46 0.35
C VAL A 247 -5.30 13.39 0.15
N LEU A 248 -5.66 12.11 0.14
CA LEU A 248 -4.71 11.02 -0.15
C LEU A 248 -4.16 11.11 -1.59
N ALA A 249 -5.02 11.38 -2.58
CA ALA A 249 -4.62 11.56 -3.96
C ALA A 249 -3.64 12.73 -4.13
N ASP A 250 -3.94 13.87 -3.52
CA ASP A 250 -3.10 15.06 -3.58
C ASP A 250 -1.72 14.81 -2.96
N ARG A 251 -1.65 14.05 -1.85
CA ARG A 251 -0.40 13.66 -1.20
C ARG A 251 0.44 12.72 -2.05
N LEU A 252 -0.17 11.66 -2.61
CA LEU A 252 0.52 10.71 -3.48
C LEU A 252 1.01 11.36 -4.78
N ARG A 253 0.18 12.20 -5.40
CA ARG A 253 0.53 12.93 -6.62
C ARG A 253 1.67 13.93 -6.38
N SER A 254 1.63 14.65 -5.26
CA SER A 254 2.73 15.53 -4.86
C SER A 254 4.03 14.76 -4.64
N ALA A 255 3.94 13.54 -4.11
CA ALA A 255 5.09 12.68 -3.88
C ALA A 255 5.64 12.07 -5.18
N GLN A 256 4.76 11.66 -6.10
CA GLN A 256 5.12 11.25 -7.46
C GLN A 256 5.90 12.34 -8.19
N ALA A 257 5.40 13.58 -8.17
CA ALA A 257 6.02 14.70 -8.88
C ALA A 257 7.47 14.93 -8.42
N ARG A 258 7.75 14.75 -7.12
CA ARG A 258 9.12 14.84 -6.57
C ARG A 258 10.04 13.73 -7.06
N LEU A 259 9.53 12.51 -7.24
CA LEU A 259 10.33 11.39 -7.77
C LEU A 259 10.70 11.59 -9.24
N THR A 260 9.81 12.20 -10.03
CA THR A 260 10.05 12.43 -11.47
C THR A 260 10.87 13.68 -11.76
N ALA A 261 10.98 14.60 -10.80
CA ALA A 261 11.77 15.82 -10.92
C ALA A 261 13.25 15.63 -10.51
N ALA A 262 13.56 14.54 -9.79
CA ALA A 262 14.90 14.13 -9.40
C ALA A 262 15.58 13.30 -10.50
#